data_AF-A0A7Y6XE90-F1
#
_entry.id   AF-A0A7Y6XE90-F1
#
_cell.length_a   1.000
_cell.length_b   1.000
_cell.length_c   1.000
_cell.angle_alpha   90.00
_cell.angle_beta   90.00
_cell.angle_gamma   90.00
#
_symmetry.space_group_name_H-M   'P 1'
#
loop_
_entity.id
_entity.type
_entity.pdbx_description
1 polymer ?
#
loop_
_entity_poly.entity_id
_entity_poly.type
_entity_poly.pdbx_seq_one_letter_code
_entity_poly.pdbx_strand_id
1 'polypeptide(L)'
;RETYLGARVVGVELDAAVVRLARTHFGLGAEVEVHVGDARAFLESDSRRYDVIIVDAFRFPYVPFHLTTREFARSVAEHLVPGGVACFNVGRFREERGVVDAVGGTLASVFPRVLAADARNHSNTLFFAGEEGMAERLAARTERLPLSLRPLATRVVGELRAVASGEPLTDDRAPVELLTDAILLRALVRPEGLR
;
A
#
# COMPACT_ATOMS: atom_id res chain seq x y z
N ARG A 1 -14.70 -13.54 4.56
CA ARG A 1 -14.49 -14.97 4.19
C ARG A 1 -15.30 -15.42 2.97
N GLU A 2 -16.31 -14.67 2.51
CA GLU A 2 -17.15 -15.09 1.37
C GLU A 2 -16.49 -14.94 -0.01
N THR A 3 -15.43 -14.15 -0.15
CA THR A 3 -14.88 -13.78 -1.46
C THR A 3 -13.74 -14.67 -1.94
N TYR A 4 -12.83 -15.11 -1.06
CA TYR A 4 -11.63 -15.88 -1.41
C TYR A 4 -11.52 -17.13 -0.53
N LEU A 5 -12.32 -18.14 -0.85
CA LEU A 5 -12.30 -19.43 -0.16
C LEU A 5 -10.93 -20.11 -0.33
N GLY A 6 -10.29 -20.46 0.80
CA GLY A 6 -8.99 -21.13 0.81
C GLY A 6 -7.77 -20.20 0.80
N ALA A 7 -7.96 -18.87 0.79
CA ALA A 7 -6.83 -17.94 0.97
C ALA A 7 -6.20 -18.14 2.35
N ARG A 8 -4.87 -18.32 2.39
CA ARG A 8 -4.07 -18.32 3.61
C ARG A 8 -3.54 -16.90 3.82
N VAL A 9 -3.84 -16.33 4.98
CA VAL A 9 -3.52 -14.93 5.29
C VAL A 9 -2.60 -14.90 6.51
N VAL A 10 -1.54 -14.08 6.39
CA VAL A 10 -0.66 -13.70 7.49
C VAL A 10 -0.84 -12.20 7.69
N GLY A 11 -1.23 -11.79 8.89
CA GLY A 11 -1.26 -10.39 9.30
C GLY A 11 0.02 -10.02 10.02
N VAL A 12 0.51 -8.79 9.80
CA VAL A 12 1.60 -8.22 10.58
C VAL A 12 1.11 -6.89 11.14
N GLU A 13 1.08 -6.78 12.47
CA GLU A 13 0.55 -5.62 13.19
C GLU A 13 1.49 -5.25 14.33
N LEU A 14 1.85 -3.98 14.44
CA LEU A 14 2.79 -3.50 15.44
C LEU A 14 2.16 -3.54 16.85
N ASP A 15 0.87 -3.21 16.96
CA ASP A 15 0.16 -3.10 18.23
C ASP A 15 -0.66 -4.35 18.57
N ALA A 16 -0.19 -5.10 19.57
CA ALA A 16 -0.90 -6.24 20.13
C ALA A 16 -2.35 -5.92 20.56
N ALA A 17 -2.64 -4.68 20.97
CA ALA A 17 -3.99 -4.26 21.34
C ALA A 17 -4.94 -4.23 20.15
N VAL A 18 -4.47 -3.80 18.98
CA VAL A 18 -5.25 -3.84 17.73
C VAL A 18 -5.62 -5.28 17.39
N VAL A 19 -4.66 -6.21 17.48
CA VAL A 19 -4.92 -7.64 17.24
C VAL A 19 -5.94 -8.21 18.22
N ARG A 20 -5.83 -7.87 19.52
CA ARG A 20 -6.82 -8.31 20.53
C ARG A 20 -8.21 -7.79 20.19
N LEU A 21 -8.34 -6.50 19.90
CA LEU A 21 -9.62 -5.89 19.53
C LEU A 21 -10.19 -6.51 18.25
N ALA A 22 -9.35 -6.76 17.25
CA ALA A 22 -9.75 -7.41 16.00
C ALA A 22 -10.37 -8.79 16.24
N ARG A 23 -9.78 -9.59 17.13
CA ARG A 23 -10.30 -10.91 17.51
C ARG A 23 -11.57 -10.83 18.34
N THR A 24 -11.63 -9.92 19.32
CA THR A 24 -12.75 -9.83 20.26
C THR A 24 -13.98 -9.14 19.65
N HIS A 25 -13.79 -8.13 18.80
CA HIS A 25 -14.88 -7.24 18.37
C HIS A 25 -15.13 -7.23 16.85
N PHE A 26 -14.12 -7.55 16.03
CA PHE A 26 -14.22 -7.42 14.56
C PHE A 26 -14.19 -8.76 13.82
N GLY A 27 -14.25 -9.88 14.55
CA GLY A 27 -14.38 -11.21 13.97
C GLY A 27 -13.14 -11.74 13.26
N LEU A 28 -11.94 -11.28 13.65
CA LEU A 28 -10.68 -11.86 13.17
C LEU A 28 -10.58 -13.30 13.67
N GLY A 29 -10.64 -14.26 12.74
CA GLY A 29 -10.62 -15.69 13.04
C GLY A 29 -9.30 -16.14 13.65
N ALA A 30 -9.36 -17.12 14.56
CA ALA A 30 -8.19 -17.64 15.27
C ALA A 30 -7.20 -18.38 14.34
N GLU A 31 -7.66 -18.82 13.17
CA GLU A 31 -6.85 -19.45 12.13
C GLU A 31 -5.99 -18.47 11.32
N VAL A 32 -6.28 -17.16 11.39
CA VAL A 32 -5.43 -16.16 10.75
C VAL A 32 -4.17 -16.02 11.58
N GLU A 33 -3.04 -16.37 10.98
CA GLU A 33 -1.72 -16.13 11.55
C GLU A 33 -1.53 -14.62 11.68
N VAL A 34 -1.15 -14.15 12.87
CA VAL A 34 -0.84 -12.73 13.09
C VAL A 34 0.49 -12.63 13.82
N HIS A 35 1.46 -12.02 13.16
CA HIS A 35 2.71 -11.62 13.77
C HIS A 35 2.55 -10.23 14.41
N VAL A 36 2.81 -10.14 15.72
CA VAL A 36 2.84 -8.85 16.40
C VAL A 36 4.26 -8.31 16.34
N GLY A 37 4.50 -7.28 15.54
CA GLY A 37 5.82 -6.73 15.32
C GLY A 37 5.91 -5.81 14.11
N ASP A 38 7.12 -5.33 13.84
CA ASP A 38 7.42 -4.48 12.70
C ASP A 38 7.38 -5.26 11.38
N ALA A 39 6.74 -4.70 10.36
CA ALA A 39 6.54 -5.35 9.07
C ALA A 39 7.85 -5.60 8.30
N ARG A 40 8.83 -4.71 8.44
CA ARG A 40 10.13 -4.87 7.79
C ARG A 40 10.94 -5.96 8.49
N ALA A 41 11.01 -5.93 9.81
CA ALA A 41 11.66 -6.99 10.59
C ALA A 41 11.02 -8.37 10.32
N PHE A 42 9.69 -8.42 10.19
CA PHE A 42 8.99 -9.64 9.81
C PHE A 42 9.47 -10.16 8.45
N LEU A 43 9.46 -9.34 7.39
CA LEU A 43 9.92 -9.76 6.06
C LEU A 43 11.40 -10.16 6.04
N GLU A 44 12.26 -9.51 6.83
CA GLU A 44 13.68 -9.90 6.94
C GLU A 44 13.87 -11.29 7.55
N SER A 45 12.95 -11.73 8.41
CA SER A 45 12.98 -13.04 9.07
C SER A 45 12.14 -14.13 8.37
N ASP A 46 11.24 -13.73 7.48
CA ASP A 46 10.33 -14.62 6.79
C ASP A 46 10.98 -15.18 5.53
N SER A 47 10.69 -16.45 5.21
CA SER A 47 11.22 -17.10 4.00
C SER A 47 10.13 -17.49 3.01
N ARG A 48 8.88 -17.11 3.29
CA ARG A 48 7.73 -17.45 2.44
C ARG A 48 7.66 -16.49 1.26
N ARG A 49 6.95 -16.92 0.20
CA ARG A 49 6.56 -16.04 -0.89
C ARG A 49 5.05 -15.96 -0.98
N TYR A 50 4.56 -14.81 -1.41
CA TYR A 50 3.16 -14.44 -1.39
C TYR A 50 2.66 -14.12 -2.79
N ASP A 51 1.42 -14.53 -3.09
CA ASP A 51 0.70 -14.12 -4.30
C ASP A 51 0.34 -12.63 -4.25
N VAL A 52 0.03 -12.14 -3.06
CA VAL A 52 -0.37 -10.76 -2.79
C VAL A 52 0.24 -10.30 -1.48
N ILE A 53 0.87 -9.12 -1.49
CA ILE A 53 1.30 -8.41 -0.29
C ILE A 53 0.51 -7.10 -0.23
N ILE A 54 -0.08 -6.78 0.93
CA ILE A 54 -0.81 -5.52 1.12
C ILE A 54 -0.14 -4.76 2.25
N VAL A 55 0.37 -3.57 1.94
CA VAL A 55 0.97 -2.64 2.89
C VAL A 55 -0.04 -1.53 3.18
N ASP A 56 -0.70 -1.64 4.33
CA ASP A 56 -1.71 -0.69 4.82
C ASP A 56 -1.27 -0.08 6.16
N ALA A 57 -0.09 0.54 6.16
CA ALA A 57 0.54 1.11 7.35
C ALA A 57 0.64 2.64 7.30
N PHE A 58 0.18 3.28 6.22
CA PHE A 58 0.35 4.71 6.02
C PHE A 58 -0.89 5.49 6.43
N ARG A 59 -0.76 6.31 7.47
CA ARG A 59 -1.84 7.19 7.94
C ARG A 59 -1.32 8.60 8.10
N PHE A 60 -1.62 9.48 7.15
CA PHE A 60 -1.22 10.89 7.25
C PHE A 60 -1.62 11.51 8.61
N PRO A 61 -0.73 12.25 9.30
CA PRO A 61 0.63 12.65 8.88
C PRO A 61 1.73 11.62 9.18
N TYR A 62 1.43 10.50 9.84
CA TYR A 62 2.42 9.50 10.21
C TYR A 62 2.59 8.42 9.13
N VAL A 63 3.73 8.47 8.45
CA VAL A 63 4.14 7.51 7.42
C VAL A 63 5.46 6.89 7.89
N PRO A 64 5.48 5.60 8.30
CA PRO A 64 6.71 4.97 8.77
C PRO A 64 7.76 4.98 7.66
N PHE A 65 8.83 5.78 7.84
CA PHE A 65 9.77 6.06 6.74
C PHE A 65 10.42 4.77 6.21
N HIS A 66 10.74 3.82 7.09
CA HIS A 66 11.39 2.57 6.74
C HIS A 66 10.53 1.63 5.91
N LEU A 67 9.23 1.90 5.79
CA LEU A 67 8.29 1.19 4.89
C LEU A 67 8.10 1.91 3.55
N THR A 68 8.75 3.06 3.35
CA THR A 68 8.69 3.85 2.11
C THR A 68 9.96 3.75 1.27
N THR A 69 10.99 3.08 1.78
CA THR A 69 12.32 3.07 1.15
C THR A 69 12.41 2.03 0.04
N ARG A 70 13.39 2.23 -0.84
CA ARG A 70 13.74 1.29 -1.89
C ARG A 70 14.14 -0.07 -1.34
N GLU A 71 14.81 -0.09 -0.19
CA GLU A 71 15.26 -1.30 0.48
C GLU A 71 14.06 -2.14 0.96
N PHE A 72 13.05 -1.51 1.56
CA PHE A 72 11.80 -2.20 1.88
C PHE A 72 11.05 -2.64 0.64
N ALA A 73 10.96 -1.79 -0.39
CA ALA A 73 10.31 -2.17 -1.66
C ALA A 73 10.99 -3.38 -2.32
N ARG A 74 12.32 -3.50 -2.24
CA ARG A 74 13.08 -4.68 -2.70
C ARG A 74 12.75 -5.93 -1.88
N SER A 75 12.73 -5.81 -0.55
CA SER A 75 12.32 -6.91 0.33
C SER A 75 10.91 -7.40 -0.04
N VAL A 76 9.95 -6.49 -0.24
CA VAL A 76 8.60 -6.85 -0.71
C VAL A 76 8.64 -7.56 -2.06
N ALA A 77 9.41 -7.07 -3.03
CA ALA A 77 9.53 -7.70 -4.34
C ALA A 77 10.11 -9.12 -4.28
N GLU A 78 11.11 -9.36 -3.44
CA GLU A 78 11.75 -10.68 -3.24
C GLU A 78 10.80 -11.71 -2.61
N HIS A 79 9.84 -11.23 -1.83
CA HIS A 79 8.78 -12.03 -1.20
C HIS A 79 7.56 -12.26 -2.10
N LEU A 80 7.52 -11.72 -3.31
CA LEU A 80 6.48 -12.06 -4.28
C LEU A 80 6.84 -13.32 -5.07
N VAL A 81 5.83 -14.15 -5.35
CA VAL A 81 5.92 -15.16 -6.40
C VAL A 81 5.91 -14.48 -7.78
N PRO A 82 6.41 -15.15 -8.84
CA PRO A 82 6.25 -14.65 -10.21
C PRO A 82 4.78 -14.36 -10.53
N GLY A 83 4.52 -13.17 -11.09
CA GLY A 83 3.17 -12.68 -11.36
C GLY A 83 2.36 -12.22 -10.14
N GLY A 84 2.94 -12.26 -8.94
CA GLY A 84 2.38 -11.69 -7.71
C GLY A 84 2.28 -10.16 -7.76
N VAL A 85 1.50 -9.58 -6.85
CA VAL A 85 1.25 -8.13 -6.81
C VAL A 85 1.38 -7.62 -5.37
N ALA A 86 2.14 -6.55 -5.19
CA ALA A 86 2.13 -5.77 -3.96
C ALA A 86 1.21 -4.55 -4.09
N CYS A 87 0.40 -4.31 -3.07
CA CYS A 87 -0.50 -3.17 -2.99
C CYS A 87 -0.08 -2.26 -1.83
N PHE A 88 0.12 -0.97 -2.07
CA PHE A 88 0.47 0.00 -1.03
C PHE A 88 -0.64 1.05 -0.91
N ASN A 89 -1.18 1.25 0.28
CA ASN A 89 -2.21 2.25 0.55
C ASN A 89 -1.61 3.50 1.18
N VAL A 90 -1.26 4.50 0.37
CA VAL A 90 -0.56 5.71 0.86
C VAL A 90 -1.56 6.84 1.13
N GLY A 91 -1.57 7.35 2.35
CA GLY A 91 -2.38 8.49 2.74
C GLY A 91 -1.99 9.77 1.98
N ARG A 92 -3.00 10.56 1.61
CA ARG A 92 -2.90 11.83 0.90
C ARG A 92 -3.57 12.93 1.72
N PHE A 93 -3.03 14.14 1.65
CA PHE A 93 -3.65 15.32 2.28
C PHE A 93 -4.16 16.28 1.21
N ARG A 94 -5.47 16.25 0.96
CA ARG A 94 -6.13 17.08 -0.08
C ARG A 94 -5.44 16.88 -1.43
N GLU A 95 -5.04 17.97 -2.08
CA GLU A 95 -4.36 17.92 -3.38
C GLU A 95 -2.85 17.66 -3.29
N GLU A 96 -2.25 17.64 -2.10
CA GLU A 96 -0.80 17.50 -1.93
C GLU A 96 -0.34 16.06 -2.25
N ARG A 97 0.61 15.95 -3.18
CA ARG A 97 1.09 14.66 -3.69
C ARG A 97 2.55 14.36 -3.32
N GLY A 98 3.23 15.20 -2.55
CA GLY A 98 4.67 15.04 -2.27
C GLY A 98 5.05 13.65 -1.73
N VAL A 99 4.33 13.16 -0.71
CA VAL A 99 4.55 11.81 -0.16
C VAL A 99 4.15 10.73 -1.15
N VAL A 100 2.98 10.87 -1.79
CA VAL A 100 2.46 9.91 -2.77
C VAL A 100 3.43 9.74 -3.94
N ASP A 101 3.93 10.83 -4.51
CA ASP A 101 4.83 10.82 -5.66
C ASP A 101 6.22 10.29 -5.27
N ALA A 102 6.72 10.61 -4.08
CA ALA A 102 7.98 10.07 -3.57
C ALA A 102 7.89 8.54 -3.35
N VAL A 103 6.82 8.06 -2.71
CA VAL A 103 6.61 6.62 -2.49
C VAL A 103 6.40 5.92 -3.84
N GLY A 104 5.54 6.45 -4.71
CA GLY A 104 5.27 5.88 -6.03
C GLY A 104 6.53 5.79 -6.90
N GLY A 105 7.33 6.85 -6.95
CA GLY A 105 8.61 6.88 -7.66
C GLY A 105 9.63 5.91 -7.09
N THR A 106 9.63 5.73 -5.76
CA THR A 106 10.49 4.74 -5.08
C THR A 106 10.09 3.31 -5.45
N LEU A 107 8.79 2.98 -5.44
CA LEU A 107 8.28 1.69 -5.89
C LEU A 107 8.65 1.43 -7.36
N ALA A 108 8.47 2.43 -8.22
CA ALA A 108 8.80 2.34 -9.65
C ALA A 108 10.31 2.25 -9.93
N SER A 109 11.17 2.49 -8.94
CA SER A 109 12.62 2.22 -9.03
C SER A 109 12.99 0.75 -8.79
N VAL A 110 12.05 -0.06 -8.29
CA VAL A 110 12.26 -1.48 -7.93
C VAL A 110 11.42 -2.40 -8.80
N PHE A 111 10.12 -2.11 -8.93
CA PHE A 111 9.18 -2.97 -9.64
C PHE A 111 9.16 -2.63 -11.14
N PRO A 112 9.11 -3.63 -12.04
CA PRO A 112 8.99 -3.38 -13.48
C PRO A 112 7.78 -2.51 -13.84
N ARG A 113 6.65 -2.73 -13.17
CA ARG A 113 5.44 -1.96 -13.40
C ARG A 113 4.79 -1.51 -12.09
N VAL A 114 4.53 -0.21 -11.99
CA VAL A 114 3.73 0.39 -10.92
C VAL A 114 2.55 1.16 -11.51
N LEU A 115 1.36 0.91 -10.96
CA LEU A 115 0.11 1.59 -11.32
C LEU A 115 -0.47 2.26 -10.08
N ALA A 116 -1.10 3.42 -10.24
CA ALA A 116 -1.77 4.13 -9.16
C ALA A 116 -3.27 4.30 -9.47
N ALA A 117 -4.10 4.24 -8.44
CA ALA A 117 -5.50 4.67 -8.49
C ALA A 117 -5.85 5.44 -7.21
N ASP A 118 -6.63 6.51 -7.35
CA ASP A 118 -7.07 7.32 -6.21
C ASP A 118 -8.34 6.75 -5.56
N ALA A 119 -8.40 6.83 -4.24
CA ALA A 119 -9.65 6.63 -3.52
C ALA A 119 -10.62 7.80 -3.82
N ARG A 120 -11.94 7.53 -3.78
CA ARG A 120 -12.99 8.46 -4.24
C ARG A 120 -12.99 9.86 -3.59
N ASN A 121 -12.39 10.01 -2.42
CA ASN A 121 -12.29 11.26 -1.66
C ASN A 121 -10.89 11.88 -1.72
N HIS A 122 -9.99 11.34 -2.56
CA HIS A 122 -8.57 11.68 -2.60
C HIS A 122 -7.87 11.65 -1.23
N SER A 123 -8.37 10.86 -0.27
CA SER A 123 -7.69 10.67 1.02
C SER A 123 -6.50 9.73 0.92
N ASN A 124 -6.49 8.86 -0.10
CA ASN A 124 -5.50 7.83 -0.28
C ASN A 124 -5.26 7.58 -1.77
N THR A 125 -4.02 7.23 -2.10
CA THR A 125 -3.63 6.67 -3.39
C THR A 125 -3.18 5.23 -3.18
N LEU A 126 -3.80 4.32 -3.93
CA LEU A 126 -3.43 2.90 -3.96
C LEU A 126 -2.41 2.68 -5.07
N PHE A 127 -1.25 2.15 -4.72
CA PHE A 127 -0.27 1.65 -5.69
C PHE A 127 -0.40 0.15 -5.84
N PHE A 128 -0.33 -0.32 -7.08
CA PHE A 128 -0.20 -1.72 -7.46
C PHE A 128 1.17 -1.89 -8.11
N ALA A 129 2.00 -2.75 -7.56
CA ALA A 129 3.37 -2.96 -7.98
C ALA A 129 3.59 -4.44 -8.33
N GLY A 130 4.19 -4.70 -9.48
CA GLY A 130 4.41 -6.06 -9.96
C GLY A 130 5.13 -6.08 -11.31
N GLU A 131 4.95 -7.19 -12.03
CA GLU A 131 5.54 -7.39 -13.37
C GLU A 131 4.75 -6.68 -14.47
N GLU A 132 5.35 -6.60 -15.66
CA GLU A 132 4.64 -6.17 -16.87
C GLU A 132 3.41 -7.04 -17.17
N GLY A 133 2.44 -6.47 -17.90
CA GLY A 133 1.16 -7.13 -18.16
C GLY A 133 0.19 -7.14 -16.97
N MET A 134 0.56 -6.55 -15.83
CA MET A 134 -0.28 -6.55 -14.61
C MET A 134 -1.62 -5.83 -14.84
N ALA A 135 -1.63 -4.72 -15.59
CA ALA A 135 -2.86 -3.96 -15.85
C ALA A 135 -3.89 -4.83 -16.60
N GLU A 136 -3.43 -5.56 -17.61
CA GLU A 136 -4.21 -6.46 -18.44
C GLU A 136 -4.72 -7.64 -17.62
N ARG A 137 -3.88 -8.22 -16.74
CA ARG A 137 -4.30 -9.28 -15.82
C ARG A 137 -5.37 -8.80 -14.83
N LEU A 138 -5.25 -7.59 -14.29
CA LEU A 138 -6.25 -7.00 -13.39
C LEU A 138 -7.58 -6.75 -14.13
N ALA A 139 -7.51 -6.21 -15.35
CA ALA A 139 -8.69 -6.00 -16.19
C ALA A 139 -9.40 -7.32 -16.49
N ALA A 140 -8.67 -8.34 -16.96
CA ALA A 140 -9.24 -9.65 -17.28
C ALA A 140 -9.86 -10.38 -16.07
N ARG A 141 -9.32 -10.15 -14.85
CA ARG A 141 -9.87 -10.73 -13.61
C ARG A 141 -11.15 -10.05 -13.15
N THR A 142 -11.37 -8.79 -13.52
CA THR A 142 -12.56 -8.00 -13.12
C THR A 142 -13.87 -8.72 -13.46
N GLU A 143 -13.96 -9.32 -14.65
CA GLU A 143 -15.17 -10.04 -15.09
C GLU A 143 -15.47 -11.30 -14.28
N ARG A 144 -14.44 -11.89 -13.67
CA ARG A 144 -14.54 -13.13 -12.87
C ARG A 144 -14.87 -12.86 -11.40
N LEU A 145 -14.88 -11.60 -10.96
CA LEU A 145 -15.21 -11.23 -9.60
C LEU A 145 -16.70 -11.43 -9.31
N PRO A 146 -17.09 -11.61 -8.03
CA PRO A 146 -18.48 -11.54 -7.60
C PRO A 146 -19.13 -10.23 -8.05
N LEU A 147 -20.41 -10.27 -8.41
CA LEU A 147 -21.16 -9.11 -8.92
C LEU A 147 -21.10 -7.89 -7.99
N SER A 148 -21.02 -8.11 -6.67
CA SER A 148 -20.88 -7.05 -5.67
C SER A 148 -19.55 -6.28 -5.76
N LEU A 149 -18.49 -6.89 -6.28
CA LEU A 149 -17.15 -6.29 -6.39
C LEU A 149 -16.84 -5.73 -7.77
N ARG A 150 -17.54 -6.19 -8.81
CA ARG A 150 -17.29 -5.76 -10.20
C ARG A 150 -17.34 -4.24 -10.39
N PRO A 151 -18.36 -3.50 -9.89
CA PRO A 151 -18.41 -2.05 -10.12
C PRO A 151 -17.19 -1.33 -9.56
N LEU A 152 -16.73 -1.74 -8.38
CA LEU A 152 -15.53 -1.18 -7.76
C LEU A 152 -14.28 -1.53 -8.57
N ALA A 153 -14.11 -2.80 -8.95
CA ALA A 153 -12.97 -3.25 -9.72
C ALA A 153 -12.90 -2.60 -11.12
N THR A 154 -14.03 -2.51 -11.84
CA THR A 154 -14.13 -1.82 -13.13
C THR A 154 -13.72 -0.37 -13.01
N ARG A 155 -14.18 0.34 -11.97
CA ARG A 155 -13.78 1.72 -11.71
C ARG A 155 -12.27 1.82 -11.47
N VAL A 156 -11.73 1.04 -10.53
CA VAL A 156 -10.31 1.07 -10.20
C VAL A 156 -9.46 0.80 -11.44
N VAL A 157 -9.77 -0.25 -12.21
CA VAL A 157 -9.05 -0.59 -13.44
C VAL A 157 -9.12 0.53 -14.48
N GLY A 158 -10.27 1.19 -14.66
CA GLY A 158 -10.41 2.31 -15.60
C GLY A 158 -9.64 3.58 -15.18
N GLU A 159 -9.37 3.71 -13.89
CA GLU A 159 -8.66 4.85 -13.30
C GLU A 159 -7.16 4.60 -13.12
N LEU A 160 -6.65 3.39 -13.37
CA LEU A 160 -5.23 3.08 -13.22
C LEU A 160 -4.38 4.00 -14.10
N ARG A 161 -3.31 4.53 -13.52
CA ARG A 161 -2.29 5.36 -14.19
C ARG A 161 -0.91 4.78 -13.94
N ALA A 162 -0.07 4.73 -14.97
CA ALA A 162 1.32 4.32 -14.79
C ALA A 162 2.08 5.35 -13.94
N VAL A 163 2.94 4.85 -13.06
CA VAL A 163 3.80 5.68 -12.22
C VAL A 163 5.21 5.63 -12.79
N ALA A 164 5.82 6.79 -13.00
CA ALA A 164 7.20 6.90 -13.44
C ALA A 164 8.15 6.71 -12.26
N SER A 165 9.31 6.12 -12.53
CA SER A 165 10.41 6.08 -11.57
C SER A 165 10.91 7.51 -11.25
N GLY A 166 11.27 7.74 -10.00
CA GLY A 166 11.80 9.01 -9.51
C GLY A 166 13.07 8.81 -8.69
N GLU A 167 13.57 9.87 -8.04
CA GLU A 167 14.62 9.71 -7.04
C GLU A 167 14.06 8.92 -5.86
N PRO A 168 14.59 7.72 -5.57
CA PRO A 168 14.01 6.86 -4.56
C PRO A 168 14.33 7.37 -3.15
N LEU A 169 13.38 7.21 -2.24
CA LEU A 169 13.63 7.24 -0.80
C LEU A 169 14.51 6.04 -0.46
N THR A 170 15.56 6.26 0.32
CA THR A 170 16.47 5.20 0.79
C THR A 170 16.58 5.24 2.29
N ASP A 171 17.05 4.16 2.91
CA ASP A 171 17.28 4.14 4.37
C ASP A 171 18.20 5.28 4.83
N ASP A 172 19.22 5.62 4.05
CA ASP A 172 20.12 6.75 4.32
C ASP A 172 19.51 8.13 3.99
N ARG A 173 18.39 8.17 3.24
CA ARG A 173 17.78 9.40 2.73
C ARG A 173 16.29 9.22 2.44
N ALA A 174 15.49 9.26 3.50
CA ALA A 174 14.04 9.25 3.43
C ALA A 174 13.44 10.39 4.28
N PRO A 175 13.45 11.64 3.79
CA PRO A 175 12.94 12.80 4.52
C PRO A 175 11.40 12.84 4.55
N VAL A 176 10.76 11.72 4.87
CA VAL A 176 9.30 11.57 4.87
C VAL A 176 8.65 12.56 5.82
N GLU A 177 9.24 12.75 7.00
CA GLU A 177 8.79 13.74 7.99
C GLU A 177 8.84 15.17 7.44
N LEU A 178 9.91 15.54 6.72
CA LEU A 178 10.01 16.85 6.09
C LEU A 178 8.97 17.05 4.98
N LEU A 179 8.63 15.99 4.23
CA LEU A 179 7.56 16.05 3.23
C LEU A 179 6.20 16.27 3.89
N THR A 180 5.92 15.56 4.99
CA THR A 180 4.67 15.73 5.74
C THR A 180 4.60 17.10 6.42
N ASP A 181 5.71 17.59 6.97
CA ASP A 181 5.79 18.91 7.62
C ASP A 181 5.61 20.04 6.60
N ALA A 182 6.21 19.93 5.41
CA ALA A 182 6.02 20.90 4.34
C ALA A 182 4.55 20.99 3.90
N ILE A 183 3.84 19.85 3.87
CA ILE A 183 2.41 19.80 3.59
C ILE A 183 1.62 20.52 4.69
N LEU A 184 1.91 20.24 5.96
CA LEU A 184 1.25 20.88 7.10
C LEU A 184 1.49 22.40 7.12
N LEU A 185 2.73 22.84 6.88
CA LEU A 185 3.07 24.26 6.79
C LEU A 185 2.32 24.95 5.66
N ARG A 186 2.27 24.35 4.46
CA ARG A 186 1.48 24.91 3.33
C ARG A 186 -0.01 24.99 3.66
N ALA A 187 -0.55 24.02 4.39
CA ALA A 187 -1.94 24.04 4.83
C ALA A 187 -2.23 25.18 5.82
N LEU A 188 -1.29 25.46 6.74
CA LEU A 188 -1.42 26.52 7.74
C LEU A 188 -1.27 27.94 7.15
N VAL A 189 -0.45 28.10 6.10
CA VAL A 189 -0.15 29.42 5.51
C VAL A 189 -1.16 29.82 4.42
N ARG A 190 -1.99 28.90 3.91
CA ARG A 190 -3.06 29.24 2.96
C ARG A 190 -4.28 29.85 3.69
N PRO A 191 -4.71 31.09 3.36
CA PRO A 191 -5.75 31.82 4.10
C PRO A 191 -7.19 31.27 3.95
N GLU A 192 -7.39 30.12 3.31
CA GLU A 192 -8.71 29.54 3.00
C GLU A 192 -9.05 28.29 3.86
N GLY A 193 -8.33 28.02 4.95
CA GLY A 193 -8.36 26.72 5.64
C GLY A 193 -9.15 26.58 6.95
N LEU A 194 -9.90 27.59 7.40
CA LEU A 194 -10.66 27.56 8.67
C LEU A 194 -12.18 27.77 8.47
N ARG A 195 -12.74 27.33 7.34
CA ARG A 195 -14.19 27.22 7.15
C ARG A 195 -14.58 25.84 6.65
#